data_AF-A0A1L9B7M0-F1
#
_entry.id   AF-A0A1L9B7M0-F1
#
_cell.length_a   1.000
_cell.length_b   1.000
_cell.length_c   1.000
_cell.angle_alpha   90.00
_cell.angle_beta   90.00
_cell.angle_gamma   90.00
#
_symmetry.space_group_name_H-M   'P 1'
#
loop_
_entity.id
_entity.type
_entity.pdbx_description
1 polymer ?
#
loop_
_entity_poly.entity_id
_entity_poly.type
_entity_poly.pdbx_seq_one_letter_code
_entity_poly.pdbx_strand_id
1 'polypeptide(L)'
;MSLFALLSLVLLCPVACASNSPPQAFASTRDALAELDEFGALLMRAGLPPELLPSGRELSSEQAKQLRLQFHLYPLYPPKPVEYAPWLVADVLLLDIALKSTAVSRAELGRRIQEFKPLLVLRPDGYLAEALTGRAERCVGPVEVKDNTYRAGVYELGAFYKPDENNEPQPVSVGGQPAASH
;
A
#
# COMPACT_ATOMS: atom_id res chain seq x y z
N MET A 1 9.56 7.10 81.13
CA MET A 1 10.58 7.80 80.31
C MET A 1 11.55 6.71 79.86
N SER A 2 11.81 6.33 78.62
CA SER A 2 11.56 6.74 77.23
C SER A 2 12.26 5.62 76.42
N LEU A 3 12.06 5.30 75.15
CA LEU A 3 11.13 5.63 74.08
C LEU A 3 11.67 4.78 72.90
N PHE A 4 10.84 3.89 72.34
CA PHE A 4 10.90 3.34 70.97
C PHE A 4 12.19 2.68 70.45
N ALA A 5 12.19 1.34 70.42
CA ALA A 5 12.94 0.57 69.42
C ALA A 5 11.99 0.18 68.28
N LEU A 6 12.15 0.83 67.13
CA LEU A 6 11.41 0.60 65.89
C LEU A 6 11.72 -0.79 65.33
N LEU A 7 10.73 -1.67 65.34
CA LEU A 7 10.76 -2.95 64.64
C LEU A 7 10.35 -2.71 63.18
N SER A 8 11.32 -2.51 62.29
CA SER A 8 11.08 -2.41 60.85
C SER A 8 10.70 -3.78 60.29
N LEU A 9 9.40 -4.01 60.12
CA LEU A 9 8.86 -5.12 59.34
C LEU A 9 9.12 -4.82 57.85
N VAL A 10 10.20 -5.37 57.30
CA VAL A 10 10.47 -5.34 55.86
C VAL A 10 9.47 -6.27 55.19
N LEU A 11 8.39 -5.68 54.66
CA LEU A 11 7.48 -6.35 53.73
C LEU A 11 8.28 -6.67 52.45
N LEU A 12 8.74 -7.91 52.30
CA LEU A 12 9.09 -8.44 50.98
C LEU A 12 7.79 -8.56 50.19
N CYS A 13 7.41 -7.52 49.46
CA CYS A 13 6.51 -7.68 48.32
C CYS A 13 7.27 -8.49 47.27
N PRO A 14 6.84 -9.71 46.90
CA PRO A 14 7.31 -10.29 45.66
C PRO A 14 6.77 -9.37 44.57
N VAL A 15 7.67 -8.64 43.91
CA VAL A 15 7.35 -7.98 42.65
C VAL A 15 7.12 -9.12 41.65
N ALA A 16 5.91 -9.65 41.66
CA ALA A 16 5.42 -10.47 40.57
C ALA A 16 5.38 -9.54 39.36
N CYS A 17 6.44 -9.57 38.55
CA CYS A 17 6.43 -8.98 37.23
C CYS A 17 5.23 -9.58 36.49
N ALA A 18 4.13 -8.84 36.42
CA ALA A 18 3.03 -9.15 35.52
C ALA A 18 3.59 -9.03 34.09
N SER A 19 4.12 -10.13 33.56
CA SER A 19 4.47 -10.25 32.16
C SER A 19 3.17 -10.33 31.37
N ASN A 20 2.50 -9.19 31.22
CA ASN A 20 1.43 -9.09 30.25
C ASN A 20 2.09 -9.22 28.89
N SER A 21 1.94 -10.40 28.27
CA SER A 21 2.28 -10.56 26.86
C SER A 21 1.60 -9.44 26.08
N PRO A 22 2.31 -8.78 25.15
CA PRO A 22 1.68 -7.74 24.33
C PRO A 22 0.40 -8.33 23.71
N PRO A 23 -0.70 -7.56 23.65
CA PRO A 23 -1.93 -8.03 23.04
C PRO A 23 -1.64 -8.64 21.66
N GLN A 24 -2.26 -9.77 21.34
CA GLN A 24 -1.95 -10.56 20.13
C GLN A 24 -1.97 -9.73 18.83
N ALA A 25 -2.80 -8.68 18.77
CA ALA A 25 -2.81 -7.71 17.68
C ALA A 25 -1.43 -7.06 17.45
N PHE A 26 -0.75 -6.62 18.51
CA PHE A 26 0.60 -6.02 18.40
C PHE A 26 1.65 -7.03 17.94
N ALA A 27 1.54 -8.29 18.37
CA ALA A 27 2.45 -9.35 17.91
C ALA A 27 2.27 -9.59 16.40
N SER A 28 1.02 -9.71 15.94
CA SER A 28 0.69 -9.88 14.52
C SER A 28 1.20 -8.72 13.65
N THR A 29 0.90 -7.47 14.03
CA THR A 29 1.37 -6.30 13.29
C THR A 29 2.91 -6.24 13.27
N ARG A 30 3.57 -6.54 14.38
CA ARG A 30 5.04 -6.53 14.46
C ARG A 30 5.67 -7.56 13.54
N ASP A 31 5.15 -8.78 13.54
CA ASP A 31 5.69 -9.86 12.71
C ASP A 31 5.43 -9.57 11.22
N ALA A 32 4.26 -9.01 10.87
CA ALA A 32 3.96 -8.55 9.50
C ALA A 32 4.94 -7.45 9.02
N LEU A 33 5.29 -6.49 9.89
CA LEU A 33 6.25 -5.44 9.57
C LEU A 33 7.69 -5.95 9.48
N ALA A 34 8.03 -7.04 10.19
CA ALA A 34 9.36 -7.64 10.12
C ALA A 34 9.61 -8.34 8.77
N GLU A 35 8.56 -8.81 8.11
CA GLU A 35 8.62 -9.45 6.78
C GLU A 35 8.34 -8.46 5.62
N LEU A 36 8.36 -7.15 5.90
CA LEU A 36 7.96 -6.13 4.94
C LEU A 36 9.01 -5.95 3.82
N ASP A 37 8.71 -6.53 2.66
CA ASP A 37 9.44 -6.25 1.41
C ASP A 37 8.74 -5.17 0.57
N GLU A 38 9.23 -4.93 -0.66
CA GLU A 38 8.66 -3.93 -1.57
C GLU A 38 7.19 -4.16 -1.91
N PHE A 39 6.74 -5.42 -2.04
CA PHE A 39 5.35 -5.74 -2.33
C PHE A 39 4.46 -5.49 -1.12
N GLY A 40 4.88 -5.91 0.07
CA GLY A 40 4.13 -5.59 1.29
C GLY A 40 4.04 -4.09 1.52
N ALA A 41 5.14 -3.36 1.27
CA ALA A 41 5.19 -1.91 1.42
C ALA A 41 4.34 -1.17 0.37
N LEU A 42 4.18 -1.73 -0.84
CA LEU A 42 3.24 -1.23 -1.84
C LEU A 42 1.78 -1.39 -1.35
N LEU A 43 1.42 -2.58 -0.88
CA LEU A 43 0.06 -2.86 -0.40
C LEU A 43 -0.33 -1.97 0.78
N MET A 44 0.59 -1.73 1.72
CA MET A 44 0.34 -0.79 2.82
C MET A 44 0.12 0.65 2.34
N ARG A 45 0.93 1.12 1.38
CA ARG A 45 0.75 2.46 0.78
C ARG A 45 -0.54 2.58 0.00
N ALA A 46 -1.01 1.48 -0.59
CA ALA A 46 -2.33 1.38 -1.21
C ALA A 46 -3.49 1.36 -0.21
N GLY A 47 -3.21 1.43 1.10
CA GLY A 47 -4.21 1.47 2.16
C GLY A 47 -4.57 0.11 2.75
N LEU A 48 -3.85 -0.96 2.40
CA LEU A 48 -4.08 -2.27 3.02
C LEU A 48 -3.55 -2.27 4.46
N PRO A 49 -4.37 -2.63 5.46
CA PRO A 49 -3.91 -2.73 6.83
C PRO A 49 -2.88 -3.88 6.97
N PRO A 50 -1.90 -3.76 7.89
CA PRO A 50 -0.82 -4.73 8.04
C PRO A 50 -1.33 -6.14 8.38
N GLU A 51 -2.48 -6.26 9.05
CA GLU A 51 -3.09 -7.54 9.41
C GLU A 51 -3.59 -8.35 8.20
N LEU A 52 -3.77 -7.69 7.05
CA LEU A 52 -4.20 -8.32 5.80
C LEU A 52 -3.03 -8.57 4.83
N LEU A 53 -1.79 -8.25 5.23
CA LEU A 53 -0.63 -8.49 4.38
C LEU A 53 -0.43 -9.98 4.13
N PRO A 54 -0.17 -10.39 2.87
CA PRO A 54 0.09 -11.77 2.56
C PRO A 54 1.47 -12.19 3.07
N SER A 55 1.50 -13.26 3.86
CA SER A 55 2.72 -13.95 4.30
C SER A 55 3.21 -14.97 3.27
N GLY A 56 4.47 -15.38 3.40
CA GLY A 56 5.07 -16.42 2.56
C GLY A 56 5.89 -15.88 1.37
N ARG A 57 6.53 -16.80 0.65
CA ARG A 57 7.53 -16.48 -0.40
C ARG A 57 6.95 -16.37 -1.81
N GLU A 58 5.68 -16.69 -1.98
CA GLU A 58 4.99 -16.67 -3.27
C GLU A 58 3.56 -16.14 -3.08
N LEU A 59 3.00 -15.60 -4.15
CA LEU A 59 1.61 -15.17 -4.24
C LEU A 59 0.90 -16.02 -5.30
N SER A 60 -0.10 -16.79 -4.87
CA SER A 60 -0.97 -17.55 -5.77
C SER A 60 -2.03 -16.66 -6.44
N SER A 61 -2.60 -17.13 -7.55
CA SER A 61 -3.73 -16.47 -8.23
C SER A 61 -4.92 -16.25 -7.30
N GLU A 62 -5.28 -17.24 -6.46
CA GLU A 62 -6.40 -17.11 -5.52
C GLU A 62 -6.11 -16.07 -4.42
N GLN A 63 -4.87 -16.03 -3.89
CA GLN A 63 -4.48 -14.97 -2.95
C GLN A 63 -4.53 -13.59 -3.61
N ALA A 64 -4.11 -13.47 -4.87
CA ALA A 64 -4.17 -12.20 -5.59
C ALA A 64 -5.61 -11.73 -5.81
N LYS A 65 -6.52 -12.63 -6.20
CA LYS A 65 -7.97 -12.33 -6.30
C LYS A 65 -8.53 -11.87 -4.97
N GLN A 66 -8.21 -12.58 -3.89
CA GLN A 66 -8.71 -12.25 -2.56
C GLN A 66 -8.21 -10.88 -2.10
N LEU A 67 -6.92 -10.56 -2.27
CA LEU A 67 -6.37 -9.24 -1.94
C LEU A 67 -7.02 -8.14 -2.76
N ARG A 68 -7.24 -8.37 -4.06
CA ARG A 68 -7.91 -7.39 -4.93
C ARG A 68 -9.34 -7.13 -4.44
N LEU A 69 -10.09 -8.18 -4.06
CA LEU A 69 -11.40 -8.02 -3.44
C LEU A 69 -11.34 -7.21 -2.13
N GLN A 70 -10.31 -7.39 -1.30
CA GLN A 70 -10.16 -6.58 -0.08
C GLN A 70 -10.12 -5.09 -0.41
N PHE A 71 -9.36 -4.67 -1.43
CA PHE A 71 -9.30 -3.25 -1.83
C PHE A 71 -10.63 -2.69 -2.33
N HIS A 72 -11.42 -3.48 -3.08
CA HIS A 72 -12.69 -3.03 -3.65
C HIS A 72 -13.88 -3.11 -2.69
N LEU A 73 -13.79 -3.94 -1.65
CA LEU A 73 -14.85 -4.13 -0.64
C LEU A 73 -14.61 -3.33 0.64
N TYR A 74 -13.41 -2.80 0.87
CA TYR A 74 -13.13 -2.05 2.09
C TYR A 74 -13.97 -0.75 2.15
N PRO A 75 -14.71 -0.50 3.24
CA PRO A 75 -15.76 0.53 3.31
C PRO A 75 -15.27 2.00 3.32
N LEU A 76 -13.98 2.25 3.02
CA LEU A 76 -13.37 3.59 2.99
C LEU A 76 -13.13 4.13 1.58
N TYR A 77 -13.77 3.57 0.55
CA TYR A 77 -13.63 4.06 -0.83
C TYR A 77 -14.35 5.41 -1.03
N PRO A 78 -13.71 6.42 -1.66
CA PRO A 78 -12.45 6.34 -2.40
C PRO A 78 -11.19 6.40 -1.52
N PRO A 79 -10.07 5.75 -1.92
CA PRO A 79 -8.79 5.84 -1.22
C PRO A 79 -8.39 7.30 -1.01
N LYS A 80 -7.66 7.59 0.06
CA LYS A 80 -7.15 8.95 0.25
C LYS A 80 -6.32 9.34 -0.97
N PRO A 81 -6.25 10.61 -1.36
CA PRO A 81 -5.53 11.01 -2.56
C PRO A 81 -4.09 10.45 -2.67
N VAL A 82 -3.36 10.39 -1.54
CA VAL A 82 -2.00 9.82 -1.50
C VAL A 82 -1.95 8.29 -1.65
N GLU A 83 -3.03 7.59 -1.34
CA GLU A 83 -3.12 6.12 -1.44
C GLU A 83 -3.53 5.69 -2.87
N TYR A 84 -4.12 6.60 -3.66
CA TYR A 84 -4.69 6.29 -4.97
C TYR A 84 -3.69 5.71 -5.98
N ALA A 85 -2.53 6.35 -6.16
CA ALA A 85 -1.55 5.89 -7.15
C ALA A 85 -0.93 4.52 -6.76
N PRO A 86 -0.48 4.29 -5.50
CA PRO A 86 -0.07 2.97 -5.05
C PRO A 86 -1.17 1.92 -5.16
N TRP A 87 -2.43 2.29 -4.90
CA TRP A 87 -3.59 1.42 -5.07
C TRP A 87 -3.77 0.99 -6.53
N LEU A 88 -3.65 1.90 -7.49
CA LEU A 88 -3.75 1.56 -8.91
C LEU A 88 -2.64 0.59 -9.34
N VAL A 89 -1.40 0.81 -8.88
CA VAL A 89 -0.28 -0.13 -9.12
C VAL A 89 -0.59 -1.50 -8.53
N ALA A 90 -1.06 -1.56 -7.28
CA ALA A 90 -1.43 -2.79 -6.63
C ALA A 90 -2.56 -3.51 -7.39
N ASP A 91 -3.58 -2.79 -7.83
CA ASP A 91 -4.71 -3.35 -8.57
C ASP A 91 -4.28 -3.98 -9.90
N VAL A 92 -3.45 -3.29 -10.68
CA VAL A 92 -2.89 -3.79 -11.95
C VAL A 92 -2.00 -5.01 -11.72
N LEU A 93 -1.10 -4.95 -10.74
CA LEU A 93 -0.21 -6.06 -10.42
C LEU A 93 -0.98 -7.31 -9.95
N LEU A 94 -1.97 -7.11 -9.06
CA LEU A 94 -2.81 -8.20 -8.55
C LEU A 94 -3.69 -8.80 -9.65
N LEU A 95 -4.19 -7.99 -10.59
CA LEU A 95 -4.93 -8.48 -11.75
C LEU A 95 -4.04 -9.37 -12.64
N ASP A 96 -2.83 -8.94 -12.98
CA ASP A 96 -1.88 -9.75 -13.76
C ASP A 96 -1.61 -11.11 -13.10
N ILE A 97 -1.44 -11.14 -11.77
CA ILE A 97 -1.19 -12.38 -11.03
C ILE A 97 -2.46 -13.25 -10.94
N ALA A 98 -3.62 -12.64 -10.71
CA ALA A 98 -4.90 -13.35 -10.66
C ALA A 98 -5.21 -14.09 -11.97
N LEU A 99 -4.73 -13.58 -13.10
CA LEU A 99 -4.91 -14.19 -14.42
C LEU A 99 -3.87 -15.29 -14.74
N LYS A 100 -2.81 -15.45 -13.94
CA LYS A 100 -1.81 -16.50 -14.15
C LYS A 100 -2.25 -17.83 -13.54
N SER A 101 -1.78 -18.93 -14.14
CA SER A 101 -2.02 -20.29 -13.64
C SER A 101 -1.01 -20.74 -12.58
N THR A 102 0.07 -20.00 -12.38
CA THR A 102 1.19 -20.34 -11.48
C THR A 102 1.40 -19.26 -10.43
N ALA A 103 1.89 -19.67 -9.26
CA ALA A 103 2.27 -18.73 -8.21
C ALA A 103 3.49 -17.90 -8.61
N VAL A 104 3.57 -16.67 -8.10
CA VAL A 104 4.64 -15.71 -8.41
C VAL A 104 5.47 -15.46 -7.15
N SER A 105 6.79 -15.60 -7.25
CA SER A 105 7.68 -15.37 -6.10
C SER A 105 7.74 -13.91 -5.68
N ARG A 106 8.01 -13.65 -4.39
CA ARG A 106 8.21 -12.27 -3.87
C ARG A 106 9.32 -11.51 -4.60
N ALA A 107 10.38 -12.22 -5.01
CA ALA A 107 11.48 -11.61 -5.78
C ALA A 107 11.02 -11.12 -7.16
N GLU A 108 10.19 -11.91 -7.87
CA GLU A 108 9.64 -11.49 -9.15
C GLU A 108 8.62 -10.35 -8.98
N LEU A 109 7.84 -10.35 -7.89
CA LEU A 109 6.97 -9.21 -7.56
C LEU A 109 7.76 -7.93 -7.36
N GLY A 110 8.85 -7.97 -6.58
CA GLY A 110 9.75 -6.83 -6.43
C GLY A 110 10.27 -6.32 -7.78
N ARG A 111 10.74 -7.23 -8.66
CA ARG A 111 11.20 -6.86 -10.01
C ARG A 111 10.12 -6.15 -10.82
N ARG A 112 8.87 -6.62 -10.80
CA ARG A 112 7.75 -5.99 -11.50
C ARG A 112 7.39 -4.62 -10.90
N ILE A 113 7.42 -4.49 -9.58
CA ILE A 113 7.17 -3.20 -8.90
C ILE A 113 8.18 -2.14 -9.35
N GLN A 114 9.45 -2.51 -9.56
CA GLN A 114 10.46 -1.57 -10.05
C GLN A 114 10.13 -1.00 -11.44
N GLU A 115 9.33 -1.69 -12.26
CA GLU A 115 8.90 -1.17 -13.57
C GLU A 115 7.97 0.05 -13.45
N PHE A 116 7.29 0.21 -12.31
CA PHE A 116 6.43 1.35 -12.01
C PHE A 116 7.17 2.55 -11.39
N LYS A 117 8.41 2.36 -10.96
CA LYS A 117 9.20 3.41 -10.30
C LYS A 117 9.30 4.73 -11.08
N PRO A 118 9.50 4.75 -12.42
CA PRO A 118 9.57 6.01 -13.16
C PRO A 118 8.19 6.56 -13.56
N LEU A 119 7.09 5.93 -13.13
CA LEU A 119 5.76 6.26 -13.61
C LEU A 119 5.04 7.25 -12.71
N LEU A 120 4.17 8.03 -13.34
CA LEU A 120 3.25 8.97 -12.74
C LEU A 120 1.81 8.54 -12.99
N VAL A 121 0.91 8.95 -12.10
CA VAL A 121 -0.54 8.72 -12.19
C VAL A 121 -1.28 10.00 -11.84
N LEU A 122 -2.35 10.32 -12.58
CA LEU A 122 -3.28 11.37 -12.18
C LEU A 122 -4.08 10.91 -10.98
N ARG A 123 -4.07 11.68 -9.89
CA ARG A 123 -4.91 11.46 -8.71
C ARG A 123 -6.27 12.16 -8.83
N PRO A 124 -7.31 11.69 -8.12
CA PRO A 124 -8.64 12.32 -8.11
C PRO A 124 -8.65 13.80 -7.68
N ASP A 125 -7.63 14.27 -6.95
CA ASP A 125 -7.50 15.65 -6.49
C ASP A 125 -6.72 16.57 -7.46
N GLY A 126 -6.42 16.09 -8.67
CA GLY A 126 -5.86 16.94 -9.72
C GLY A 126 -4.33 17.05 -9.76
N TYR A 127 -3.63 16.17 -9.03
CA TYR A 127 -2.18 16.09 -9.06
C TYR A 127 -1.70 14.88 -9.87
N LEU A 128 -0.66 15.08 -10.67
CA LEU A 128 0.22 13.98 -11.06
C LEU A 128 1.08 13.59 -9.86
N ALA A 129 1.20 12.29 -9.61
CA ALA A 129 1.95 11.74 -8.49
C ALA A 129 2.77 10.52 -8.88
N GLU A 130 3.86 10.28 -8.16
CA GLU A 130 4.67 9.07 -8.27
C GLU A 130 3.80 7.82 -8.06
N ALA A 131 3.86 6.87 -8.99
CA ALA A 131 2.99 5.69 -8.99
C ALA A 131 3.14 4.83 -7.72
N LEU A 132 4.37 4.65 -7.24
CA LEU A 132 4.65 3.77 -6.09
C LEU A 132 4.41 4.40 -4.71
N THR A 133 4.46 5.73 -4.62
CA THR A 133 4.41 6.44 -3.33
C THR A 133 3.18 7.30 -3.16
N GLY A 134 2.55 7.69 -4.28
CA GLY A 134 1.46 8.66 -4.31
C GLY A 134 1.88 10.08 -3.95
N ARG A 135 3.19 10.35 -3.81
CA ARG A 135 3.74 11.69 -3.61
C ARG A 135 3.34 12.57 -4.78
N ALA A 136 2.73 13.71 -4.47
CA ALA A 136 2.36 14.69 -5.48
C ALA A 136 3.60 15.35 -6.09
N GLU A 137 3.64 15.41 -7.42
CA GLU A 137 4.72 16.02 -8.20
C GLU A 137 4.28 17.35 -8.82
N ARG A 138 3.12 17.36 -9.49
CA ARG A 138 2.64 18.53 -10.25
C ARG A 138 1.12 18.64 -10.19
N CYS A 139 0.60 19.82 -9.83
CA CYS A 139 -0.82 20.13 -9.99
C CYS A 139 -1.13 20.36 -11.47
N VAL A 140 -2.12 19.66 -12.01
CA VAL A 140 -2.53 19.75 -13.44
C VAL A 140 -3.97 20.25 -13.62
N GLY A 141 -4.63 20.63 -12.52
CA GLY A 141 -5.99 21.18 -12.50
C GLY A 141 -7.03 20.20 -11.96
N PRO A 142 -8.29 20.63 -11.82
CA PRO A 142 -9.37 19.78 -11.31
C PRO A 142 -9.64 18.60 -12.26
N VAL A 143 -10.04 17.47 -11.68
CA VAL A 143 -10.52 16.31 -12.44
C VAL A 143 -11.98 16.54 -12.80
N GLU A 144 -12.28 16.49 -14.09
CA GLU A 144 -13.62 16.68 -14.66
C GLU A 144 -13.97 15.48 -15.55
N VAL A 145 -15.27 15.29 -15.82
CA VAL A 145 -15.70 14.31 -16.83
C VAL A 145 -15.70 14.98 -18.19
N LYS A 146 -14.87 14.48 -19.11
CA LYS A 146 -14.81 14.93 -20.50
C LYS A 146 -14.70 13.71 -21.41
N ASP A 147 -15.48 13.70 -22.49
CA ASP A 147 -15.49 12.62 -23.48
C ASP A 147 -15.64 11.22 -22.81
N ASN A 148 -16.57 11.13 -21.84
CA ASN A 148 -16.84 9.93 -21.04
C ASN A 148 -15.68 9.40 -20.17
N THR A 149 -14.65 10.21 -19.93
CA THR A 149 -13.50 9.85 -19.10
C THR A 149 -13.25 10.91 -18.03
N TYR A 150 -12.70 10.50 -16.88
CA TYR A 150 -12.27 11.43 -15.84
C TYR A 150 -10.88 11.95 -16.18
N ARG A 151 -10.73 13.25 -16.40
CA ARG A 151 -9.47 13.85 -16.86
C ARG A 151 -9.18 15.19 -16.18
N ALA A 152 -7.90 15.54 -16.12
CA ALA A 152 -7.41 16.89 -15.85
C ALA A 152 -6.53 17.32 -17.03
N GLY A 153 -7.06 18.21 -17.87
CA GLY A 153 -6.41 18.58 -19.13
C GLY A 153 -6.22 17.38 -20.06
N VAL A 154 -4.97 17.03 -20.36
CA VAL A 154 -4.59 15.88 -21.21
C VAL A 154 -4.43 14.58 -20.43
N TYR A 155 -4.46 14.63 -19.10
CA TYR A 155 -4.21 13.48 -18.24
C TYR A 155 -5.51 12.79 -17.86
N GLU A 156 -5.54 11.47 -17.93
CA GLU A 156 -6.69 10.61 -17.64
C GLU A 156 -6.48 9.88 -16.31
N LEU A 157 -7.54 9.83 -15.52
CA LEU A 157 -7.58 9.12 -14.26
C LEU A 157 -7.49 7.62 -14.53
N GLY A 158 -6.60 6.93 -13.81
CA GLY A 158 -6.33 5.51 -14.02
C GLY A 158 -5.30 5.21 -15.11
N ALA A 159 -4.76 6.20 -15.83
CA ALA A 159 -3.65 5.99 -16.77
C ALA A 159 -2.28 6.18 -16.09
N PHE A 160 -1.26 5.51 -16.66
CA PHE A 160 0.13 5.69 -16.28
C PHE A 160 0.85 6.58 -17.27
N TYR A 161 1.79 7.37 -16.76
CA TYR A 161 2.60 8.29 -17.53
C TYR A 161 4.08 8.07 -17.23
N LYS A 162 4.94 8.23 -18.24
CA LYS A 162 6.39 8.25 -18.06
C LYS A 162 6.94 9.57 -18.60
N PRO A 163 7.74 10.31 -17.82
CA PRO A 163 8.42 11.50 -18.33
C PRO A 163 9.32 11.15 -19.51
N ASP A 164 9.24 11.94 -20.58
CA ASP A 164 10.18 11.90 -21.70
C ASP A 164 11.47 12.66 -21.41
N GLU A 165 12.32 12.85 -22.42
CA GLU A 165 13.58 13.59 -22.31
C GLU A 165 13.42 15.07 -21.93
N ASN A 166 12.24 15.65 -22.15
CA ASN A 166 11.91 17.02 -21.77
C ASN A 166 11.17 17.09 -20.43
N ASN A 167 11.05 15.96 -19.73
CA ASN A 167 10.29 15.80 -18.49
C ASN A 167 8.78 16.08 -18.66
N GLU A 168 8.26 15.85 -19.88
CA GLU A 168 6.83 15.89 -20.15
C GLU A 168 6.23 14.47 -20.01
N PRO A 169 5.17 14.28 -19.20
CA PRO A 169 4.61 12.95 -18.98
C PRO A 169 3.86 12.44 -20.21
N GLN A 170 4.34 11.33 -20.78
CA GLN A 170 3.72 10.64 -21.92
C GLN A 170 2.92 9.41 -21.44
N PRO A 171 1.72 9.14 -21.97
CA PRO A 171 0.94 7.97 -21.57
C PRO A 171 1.67 6.68 -21.92
N VAL A 172 1.64 5.70 -21.03
CA VAL A 172 2.22 4.37 -21.25
C VAL A 172 1.21 3.28 -20.90
N SER A 173 1.20 2.21 -21.70
CA SER A 173 0.43 1.01 -21.37
C SER A 173 1.23 0.15 -20.39
N VAL A 174 0.62 -0.17 -19.26
CA VAL A 174 1.14 -1.16 -18.32
C VAL A 174 0.21 -2.37 -18.35
N GLY A 175 0.78 -3.58 -18.27
CA GLY A 175 0.10 -4.84 -18.58
C GLY A 175 -1.33 -4.95 -18.03
N GLY A 176 -2.27 -5.35 -18.88
CA GLY A 176 -3.67 -5.56 -18.51
C GLY A 176 -4.60 -4.34 -18.65
N GLN A 177 -4.09 -3.13 -18.92
CA GLN A 177 -4.94 -1.98 -19.28
C GLN A 177 -5.15 -1.85 -20.80
N PRO A 178 -6.37 -1.53 -21.27
CA PRO A 178 -6.55 -0.97 -22.60
C PRO A 178 -5.78 0.35 -22.70
N ALA A 179 -5.13 0.61 -23.84
CA ALA A 179 -4.42 1.86 -24.06
C ALA A 179 -5.36 3.06 -23.88
N ALA A 180 -4.85 4.16 -23.33
CA ALA A 180 -5.60 5.41 -23.21
C ALA A 180 -6.11 5.82 -24.60
N SER A 181 -7.41 6.03 -24.74
CA SER A 181 -8.02 6.44 -26.00
C SER A 181 -7.58 7.86 -26.35
N HIS A 182 -6.97 8.00 -27.52
CA HIS A 182 -6.61 9.28 -28.16
C HIS A 182 -7.82 9.97 -28.77
#